data_AF-C9Z3A5-F1
#
_entry.id   AF-C9Z3A5-F1
#
_cell.length_a   1.000
_cell.length_b   1.000
_cell.length_c   1.000
_cell.angle_alpha   90.00
_cell.angle_beta   90.00
_cell.angle_gamma   90.00
#
_symmetry.space_group_name_H-M   'P 1'
#
loop_
_entity.id
_entity.type
_entity.pdbx_description
1 polymer ?
#
loop_
_entity_poly.entity_id
_entity_poly.type
_entity_poly.pdbx_seq_one_letter_code
_entity_poly.pdbx_strand_id
1 'polypeptide(L)'
;MRVLPEVHDPPSGVRALPGPASHRRPASGPRPNIGCAAVGVRGRLPGMVDMGMFRDEVASWAAGGSGRQAGELAGLLGVRTVILLEGLSDLAAVEALAARRERDLAGEGVCALSMGGAMSVGRHAGILGAPGLGLRLIGLCDEREKPYFDRGLDPSWTPRPSVHVCAADLEDELIRALGTARVEEIVQDAGELRAWQTFVRQPAQLGRPRHQQLRRFLGTKKGRKIRYGRLLVEALTPEQVPAPLDDLFADL
;
A
#
# COMPACT_ATOMS: atom_id res chain seq x y z
N MET A 1 -17.98 -62.54 -42.98
CA MET A 1 -18.80 -63.59 -42.32
C MET A 1 -19.27 -63.01 -41.00
N ARG A 2 -20.51 -62.47 -40.94
CA ARG A 2 -21.76 -63.12 -40.46
C ARG A 2 -21.70 -63.34 -38.93
N VAL A 3 -22.57 -62.86 -38.04
CA VAL A 3 -23.93 -62.26 -38.04
C VAL A 3 -24.14 -61.56 -36.65
N LEU A 4 -24.86 -60.43 -36.60
CA LEU A 4 -25.47 -59.78 -35.40
C LEU A 4 -26.94 -60.30 -35.21
N PRO A 5 -27.76 -59.84 -34.24
CA PRO A 5 -27.66 -59.65 -32.78
C PRO A 5 -28.87 -60.33 -32.06
N GLU A 6 -29.06 -60.15 -30.75
CA GLU A 6 -30.40 -60.28 -30.15
C GLU A 6 -30.71 -59.17 -29.15
N VAL A 7 -31.93 -58.67 -29.28
CA VAL A 7 -32.58 -57.57 -28.57
C VAL A 7 -33.69 -58.22 -27.75
N HIS A 8 -33.86 -57.85 -26.48
CA HIS A 8 -35.15 -57.99 -25.82
C HIS A 8 -35.36 -56.87 -24.79
N ASP A 9 -36.44 -56.12 -25.02
CA ASP A 9 -37.05 -55.13 -24.14
C ASP A 9 -38.43 -55.69 -23.68
N PRO A 10 -39.22 -55.02 -22.83
CA PRO A 10 -39.56 -55.40 -21.45
C PRO A 10 -41.04 -55.87 -21.29
N PRO A 11 -41.58 -55.95 -20.05
CA PRO A 11 -42.98 -55.59 -19.90
C PRO A 11 -43.31 -54.64 -18.74
N SER A 12 -44.39 -53.92 -19.01
CA SER A 12 -45.07 -52.85 -18.30
C SER A 12 -45.81 -53.31 -17.03
N GLY A 13 -45.96 -52.40 -16.06
CA GLY A 13 -46.88 -52.58 -14.92
C GLY A 13 -47.13 -51.27 -14.17
N VAL A 14 -48.20 -50.58 -14.53
CA VAL A 14 -48.72 -49.34 -13.90
C VAL A 14 -49.68 -49.69 -12.75
N ARG A 15 -49.58 -49.01 -11.60
CA ARG A 15 -50.74 -48.70 -10.74
C ARG A 15 -50.50 -47.45 -9.89
N ALA A 16 -51.58 -46.68 -9.73
CA ALA A 16 -51.62 -45.28 -9.32
C ALA A 16 -51.86 -45.05 -7.80
N LEU A 17 -51.30 -43.93 -7.31
CA LEU A 17 -51.72 -42.91 -6.31
C LEU A 17 -52.56 -43.30 -5.07
N PRO A 18 -52.30 -42.67 -3.90
CA PRO A 18 -52.91 -41.35 -3.60
C PRO A 18 -51.97 -40.33 -2.91
N GLY A 19 -52.18 -39.03 -3.19
CA GLY A 19 -51.82 -37.94 -2.27
C GLY A 19 -53.01 -37.61 -1.34
N PRO A 20 -53.02 -36.50 -0.57
CA PRO A 20 -51.96 -35.52 -0.30
C PRO A 20 -51.72 -35.30 1.22
N ALA A 21 -50.58 -34.70 1.59
CA ALA A 21 -50.45 -34.02 2.88
C ALA A 21 -49.71 -32.69 2.69
N SER A 22 -50.48 -31.62 2.84
CA SER A 22 -50.06 -30.23 2.81
C SER A 22 -49.26 -29.89 4.07
N HIS A 23 -47.95 -29.73 3.92
CA HIS A 23 -47.13 -29.04 4.92
C HIS A 23 -46.99 -27.57 4.55
N ARG A 24 -47.66 -26.75 5.38
CA ARG A 24 -47.60 -25.30 5.37
C ARG A 24 -46.14 -24.85 5.48
N ARG A 25 -45.69 -24.05 4.52
CA ARG A 25 -44.48 -23.24 4.66
C ARG A 25 -44.70 -22.20 5.76
N PRO A 26 -43.80 -22.04 6.75
CA PRO A 26 -43.85 -20.88 7.61
C PRO A 26 -43.36 -19.64 6.85
N ALA A 27 -44.00 -18.52 7.17
CA ALA A 27 -43.76 -17.21 6.57
C ALA A 27 -42.30 -16.75 6.77
N SER A 28 -41.79 -16.10 5.73
CA SER A 28 -40.54 -15.36 5.71
C SER A 28 -40.57 -14.20 6.71
N GLY A 29 -39.90 -14.35 7.85
CA GLY A 29 -39.52 -13.24 8.72
C GLY A 29 -38.35 -12.43 8.13
N PRO A 30 -38.20 -11.15 8.51
CA PRO A 30 -37.14 -10.29 7.98
C PRO A 30 -35.76 -10.79 8.42
N ARG A 31 -34.84 -10.93 7.45
CA ARG A 31 -33.44 -11.29 7.71
C ARG A 31 -32.76 -10.15 8.47
N PRO A 32 -32.03 -10.41 9.56
CA PRO A 32 -31.16 -9.39 10.13
C PRO A 32 -30.05 -9.10 9.14
N ASN A 33 -29.89 -7.81 8.86
CA ASN A 33 -28.83 -7.25 8.04
C ASN A 33 -27.50 -7.55 8.75
N ILE A 34 -26.72 -8.51 8.23
CA ILE A 34 -25.33 -8.72 8.69
C ILE A 34 -24.54 -7.53 8.16
N GLY A 35 -24.53 -6.48 8.97
CA GLY A 35 -23.70 -5.31 8.76
C GLY A 35 -22.25 -5.73 8.61
N CYS A 36 -21.64 -5.14 7.59
CA CYS A 36 -20.20 -5.08 7.38
C CYS A 36 -19.49 -4.92 8.73
N ALA A 37 -18.82 -5.98 9.19
CA ALA A 37 -17.93 -5.89 10.34
C ALA A 37 -16.79 -4.97 9.93
N ALA A 38 -16.83 -3.73 10.41
CA ALA A 38 -15.72 -2.82 10.37
C ALA A 38 -14.51 -3.56 10.93
N VAL A 39 -13.49 -3.75 10.09
CA VAL A 39 -12.14 -4.08 10.55
C VAL A 39 -11.79 -3.02 11.58
N GLY A 40 -11.65 -3.45 12.83
CA GLY A 40 -11.36 -2.57 13.94
C GLY A 40 -10.06 -1.81 13.70
N VAL A 41 -10.19 -0.56 13.29
CA VAL A 41 -9.21 0.46 13.65
C VAL A 41 -9.23 0.45 15.18
N ARG A 42 -8.14 -0.03 15.80
CA ARG A 42 -7.95 0.12 17.25
C ARG A 42 -8.24 1.59 17.58
N GLY A 43 -9.30 1.81 18.37
CA GLY A 43 -9.73 3.15 18.75
C GLY A 43 -8.54 3.91 19.34
N ARG A 44 -8.25 5.07 18.77
CA ARG A 44 -7.27 6.01 19.30
C ARG A 44 -7.73 6.42 20.70
N LEU A 45 -6.94 6.12 21.74
CA LEU A 45 -7.22 6.60 23.09
C LEU A 45 -7.06 8.12 23.10
N PRO A 46 -8.06 8.90 23.57
CA PRO A 46 -7.92 10.35 23.68
C PRO A 46 -6.79 10.70 24.65
N GLY A 47 -5.76 11.42 24.17
CA GLY A 47 -4.70 11.98 25.01
C GLY A 47 -3.30 11.35 24.90
N MET A 48 -3.08 10.35 24.04
CA MET A 48 -1.74 9.81 23.80
C MET A 48 -1.06 10.57 22.67
N VAL A 49 0.09 11.18 22.96
CA VAL A 49 0.96 11.79 21.95
C VAL A 49 1.50 10.69 21.03
N ASP A 50 1.32 10.85 19.72
CA ASP A 50 1.76 9.87 18.73
C ASP A 50 2.48 10.53 17.55
N MET A 51 3.16 9.72 16.73
CA MET A 51 3.91 10.19 15.55
C MET A 51 2.99 10.82 14.49
N GLY A 52 1.69 10.50 14.49
CA GLY A 52 0.70 11.14 13.63
C GLY A 52 0.53 12.62 13.98
N MET A 53 0.45 12.95 15.27
CA MET A 53 0.39 14.36 15.71
C MET A 53 1.63 15.14 15.27
N PHE A 54 2.82 14.53 15.38
CA PHE A 54 4.05 15.17 14.90
C PHE A 54 4.00 15.42 13.38
N ARG A 55 3.55 14.45 12.58
CA ARG A 55 3.37 14.62 11.13
C ARG A 55 2.40 15.75 10.79
N ASP A 56 1.27 15.84 11.52
CA ASP A 56 0.24 16.85 11.29
C ASP A 56 0.78 18.27 11.61
N GLU A 57 1.52 18.43 12.70
CA GLU A 57 2.14 19.71 13.06
C GLU A 57 3.26 20.11 12.09
N VAL A 58 4.05 19.15 11.62
CA VAL A 58 5.05 19.41 10.56
C VAL A 58 4.37 19.84 9.26
N ALA A 59 3.26 19.21 8.87
CA ALA A 59 2.50 19.60 7.69
C ALA A 59 1.91 21.01 7.83
N SER A 60 1.40 21.36 9.02
CA SER A 60 0.93 22.71 9.35
C SER A 60 2.05 23.75 9.26
N TRP A 61 3.22 23.45 9.81
CA TRP A 61 4.39 24.32 9.72
C TRP A 61 4.85 24.50 8.26
N ALA A 62 4.92 23.41 7.49
CA ALA A 62 5.24 23.48 6.06
C ALA A 62 4.21 24.32 5.26
N ALA A 63 2.96 24.42 5.72
CA ALA A 63 1.93 25.28 5.13
C ALA A 63 2.02 26.76 5.57
N GLY A 64 3.00 27.14 6.39
CA GLY A 64 3.21 28.51 6.89
C GLY A 64 2.80 28.72 8.34
N GLY A 65 2.45 27.65 9.06
CA GLY A 65 2.20 27.67 10.51
C GLY A 65 3.47 27.85 11.35
N SER A 66 3.29 27.80 12.68
CA SER A 66 4.39 27.85 13.65
C SER A 66 5.00 26.47 13.89
N GLY A 67 6.32 26.40 14.04
CA GLY A 67 7.04 25.15 14.34
C GLY A 67 7.12 24.74 15.81
N ARG A 68 6.56 25.55 16.73
CA ARG A 68 6.69 25.31 18.18
C ARG A 68 6.15 23.95 18.59
N GLN A 69 4.93 23.61 18.20
CA GLN A 69 4.28 22.35 18.54
C GLN A 69 5.02 21.16 17.94
N ALA A 70 5.49 21.27 16.69
CA ALA A 70 6.31 20.23 16.06
C ALA A 70 7.61 19.97 16.85
N GLY A 71 8.27 21.02 17.34
CA GLY A 71 9.47 20.90 18.17
C GLY A 71 9.21 20.26 19.54
N GLU A 72 8.13 20.65 20.21
CA GLU A 72 7.70 20.03 21.48
C GLU A 72 7.39 18.53 21.30
N LEU A 73 6.64 18.19 20.26
CA LEU A 73 6.33 16.80 19.91
C LEU A 73 7.58 15.99 19.55
N ALA A 74 8.52 16.58 18.80
CA ALA A 74 9.80 15.93 18.49
C ALA A 74 10.58 15.58 19.76
N GLY A 75 10.62 16.48 20.73
CA GLY A 75 11.26 16.22 22.03
C GLY A 75 10.54 15.14 22.85
N LEU A 76 9.21 15.21 22.93
CA LEU A 76 8.39 14.25 23.68
C LEU A 76 8.45 12.83 23.09
N LEU A 77 8.48 12.71 21.77
CA LEU A 77 8.54 11.44 21.05
C LEU A 77 9.97 10.95 20.81
N GLY A 78 11.00 11.72 21.18
CA GLY A 78 12.39 11.37 20.94
C GLY A 78 12.72 11.23 19.45
N VAL A 79 12.13 12.06 18.60
CA VAL A 79 12.35 11.99 17.15
C VAL A 79 13.81 12.36 16.87
N ARG A 80 14.54 11.45 16.21
CA ARG A 80 15.94 11.62 15.81
C ARG A 80 16.13 11.58 14.30
N THR A 81 15.24 10.89 13.59
CA THR A 81 15.34 10.67 12.15
C THR A 81 13.99 10.89 11.47
N VAL A 82 14.00 11.56 10.31
CA VAL A 82 12.83 11.64 9.43
C VAL A 82 13.14 11.04 8.07
N ILE A 83 12.30 10.10 7.64
CA ILE A 83 12.30 9.57 6.28
C ILE A 83 11.37 10.45 5.44
N LEU A 84 11.91 11.18 4.48
CA LEU A 84 11.20 12.07 3.57
C LEU A 84 10.74 11.29 2.34
N LEU A 85 9.42 11.22 2.16
CA LEU A 85 8.74 10.44 1.13
C LEU A 85 7.92 11.36 0.23
N GLU A 86 7.87 11.07 -1.07
CA GLU A 86 7.14 11.94 -2.02
C GLU A 86 5.65 11.91 -1.75
N GLY A 87 5.09 10.72 -1.53
CA GLY A 87 3.65 10.55 -1.34
C GLY A 87 3.24 9.47 -0.34
N LEU A 88 1.93 9.38 -0.16
CA LEU A 88 1.31 8.42 0.75
C LEU A 88 1.47 6.96 0.30
N SER A 89 1.75 6.69 -0.99
CA SER A 89 2.10 5.34 -1.46
C SER A 89 3.39 4.85 -0.86
N ASP A 90 4.39 5.71 -0.84
CA ASP A 90 5.73 5.38 -0.37
C ASP A 90 5.70 5.28 1.16
N LEU A 91 4.91 6.14 1.82
CA LEU A 91 4.63 6.03 3.26
C LEU A 91 4.01 4.66 3.61
N ALA A 92 2.97 4.26 2.86
CA ALA A 92 2.33 2.97 3.09
C ALA A 92 3.27 1.78 2.84
N ALA A 93 4.18 1.89 1.87
CA ALA A 93 5.18 0.89 1.58
C ALA A 93 6.25 0.80 2.69
N VAL A 94 6.78 1.92 3.16
CA VAL A 94 7.77 1.98 4.25
C VAL A 94 7.18 1.46 5.56
N GLU A 95 5.97 1.88 5.93
CA GLU A 95 5.31 1.40 7.14
C GLU A 95 5.01 -0.11 7.07
N ALA A 96 4.62 -0.61 5.90
CA ALA A 96 4.44 -2.04 5.68
C ALA A 96 5.74 -2.83 5.81
N LEU A 97 6.85 -2.31 5.27
CA LEU A 97 8.16 -2.97 5.35
C LEU A 97 8.68 -2.98 6.80
N ALA A 98 8.50 -1.88 7.53
CA ALA A 98 8.86 -1.82 8.94
C ALA A 98 8.10 -2.87 9.76
N ALA A 99 6.78 -2.97 9.57
CA ALA A 99 5.96 -3.99 10.23
C ALA A 99 6.40 -5.41 9.86
N ARG A 100 6.76 -5.65 8.59
CA ARG A 100 7.30 -6.94 8.12
C ARG A 100 8.66 -7.29 8.70
N ARG A 101 9.45 -6.29 9.10
CA ARG A 101 10.73 -6.45 9.81
C ARG A 101 10.56 -6.39 11.33
N GLU A 102 9.33 -6.37 11.84
CA GLU A 102 9.01 -6.26 13.26
C GLU A 102 9.66 -5.02 13.93
N ARG A 103 9.87 -3.95 13.16
CA ARG A 103 10.44 -2.68 13.64
C ARG A 103 9.36 -1.72 14.10
N ASP A 104 9.52 -1.18 15.29
CA ASP A 104 8.73 -0.06 15.81
C ASP A 104 9.44 1.25 15.50
N LEU A 105 9.21 1.79 14.30
CA LEU A 105 9.84 3.06 13.89
C LEU A 105 9.59 4.19 14.89
N ALA A 106 8.38 4.27 15.47
CA ALA A 106 8.06 5.33 16.42
C ALA A 106 8.86 5.15 17.73
N GLY A 107 8.92 3.93 18.26
CA GLY A 107 9.75 3.58 19.42
C GLY A 107 11.26 3.77 19.16
N GLU A 108 11.69 3.66 17.90
CA GLU A 108 13.06 3.95 17.47
C GLU A 108 13.33 5.44 17.19
N GLY A 109 12.35 6.33 17.39
CA GLY A 109 12.49 7.77 17.13
C GLY A 109 12.57 8.13 15.63
N VAL A 110 12.03 7.27 14.76
CA VAL A 110 12.00 7.43 13.29
C VAL A 110 10.61 7.83 12.83
N CYS A 111 10.50 8.97 12.15
CA CYS A 111 9.26 9.42 11.54
C CYS A 111 9.32 9.24 10.01
N ALA A 112 8.49 8.36 9.44
CA ALA A 112 8.24 8.38 8.00
C ALA A 112 7.23 9.47 7.65
N LEU A 113 7.55 10.37 6.72
CA LEU A 113 6.76 11.58 6.42
C LEU A 113 6.55 11.74 4.91
N SER A 114 5.29 11.77 4.49
CA SER A 114 4.89 12.12 3.12
C SER A 114 4.86 13.65 2.95
N MET A 115 5.66 14.19 2.03
CA MET A 115 5.80 15.63 1.78
C MET A 115 4.74 16.22 0.83
N GLY A 116 3.94 15.37 0.18
CA GLY A 116 2.96 15.81 -0.80
C GLY A 116 3.56 16.22 -2.15
N GLY A 117 4.72 15.64 -2.50
CA GLY A 117 5.45 15.83 -3.76
C GLY A 117 6.91 16.22 -3.54
N ALA A 118 7.81 15.74 -4.41
CA ALA A 118 9.25 15.98 -4.29
C ALA A 118 9.66 17.46 -4.33
N MET A 119 8.89 18.32 -5.01
CA MET A 119 9.18 19.76 -5.05
C MET A 119 9.14 20.42 -3.67
N SER A 120 8.47 19.80 -2.69
CA SER A 120 8.38 20.28 -1.31
C SER A 120 9.59 19.90 -0.45
N VAL A 121 10.55 19.12 -0.97
CA VAL A 121 11.67 18.59 -0.18
C VAL A 121 12.52 19.68 0.48
N GLY A 122 12.89 20.74 -0.24
CA GLY A 122 13.71 21.81 0.33
C GLY A 122 13.02 22.53 1.49
N ARG A 123 11.69 22.66 1.44
CA ARG A 123 10.90 23.24 2.53
C ARG A 123 10.93 22.35 3.77
N HIS A 124 10.63 21.06 3.60
CA HIS A 124 10.63 20.11 4.70
C HIS A 124 12.03 19.95 5.29
N ALA A 125 13.06 19.88 4.44
CA ALA A 125 14.45 19.79 4.87
C ALA A 125 14.91 21.01 5.68
N GLY A 126 14.51 22.23 5.28
CA GLY A 126 14.82 23.44 6.06
C GLY A 126 14.14 23.49 7.43
N ILE A 127 12.96 22.88 7.56
CA ILE A 127 12.20 22.82 8.82
C ILE A 127 12.70 21.69 9.74
N LEU A 128 13.03 20.52 9.18
CA LEU A 128 13.32 19.32 9.94
C LEU A 128 14.82 19.07 10.14
N GLY A 129 15.64 19.44 9.17
CA GLY A 129 17.08 19.22 9.18
C GLY A 129 17.85 20.23 10.02
N ALA A 130 19.15 20.35 9.77
CA ALA A 130 20.07 21.20 10.54
C ALA A 130 19.61 22.67 10.73
N PRO A 131 18.98 23.34 9.74
CA PRO A 131 18.49 24.71 9.93
C PRO A 131 17.27 24.85 10.85
N GLY A 132 16.55 23.75 11.10
CA GLY A 132 15.32 23.72 11.89
C GLY A 132 15.46 22.83 13.12
N LEU A 133 14.77 21.68 13.13
CA LEU A 133 14.77 20.76 14.28
C LEU A 133 16.07 19.96 14.47
N GLY A 134 17.02 20.04 13.54
CA GLY A 134 18.32 19.35 13.65
C GLY A 134 18.25 17.83 13.51
N LEU A 135 17.19 17.29 12.91
CA LEU A 135 16.96 15.86 12.76
C LEU A 135 17.80 15.28 11.61
N ARG A 136 18.17 14.00 11.72
CA ARG A 136 18.75 13.27 10.60
C ARG A 136 17.68 13.07 9.52
N LEU A 137 18.01 13.37 8.27
CA LEU A 137 17.08 13.22 7.14
C LEU A 137 17.53 12.09 6.21
N ILE A 138 16.59 11.23 5.84
CA ILE A 138 16.79 10.18 4.83
C ILE A 138 15.71 10.36 3.76
N GLY A 139 16.09 10.49 2.50
CA GLY A 139 15.15 10.62 1.38
C GLY A 139 14.92 9.29 0.65
N LEU A 140 13.71 9.09 0.16
CA LEU A 140 13.40 8.12 -0.91
C LEU A 140 12.72 8.87 -2.05
N CYS A 141 13.27 8.77 -3.26
CA CYS A 141 12.71 9.46 -4.43
C CYS A 141 12.91 8.66 -5.72
N ASP A 142 12.21 9.03 -6.79
CA ASP A 142 12.54 8.48 -8.11
C ASP A 142 13.74 9.23 -8.73
N GLU A 143 14.41 8.61 -9.71
CA GLU A 143 15.63 9.15 -10.35
C GLU A 143 15.41 10.55 -10.94
N ARG A 144 14.25 10.77 -11.55
CA ARG A 144 13.86 12.07 -12.12
C ARG A 144 13.64 13.16 -11.04
N GLU A 145 13.33 12.78 -9.80
CA GLU A 145 13.14 13.69 -8.67
C GLU A 145 14.44 13.98 -7.89
N LYS A 146 15.49 13.17 -8.09
CA LYS A 146 16.79 13.32 -7.41
C LYS A 146 17.34 14.76 -7.41
N PRO A 147 17.25 15.56 -8.50
CA PRO A 147 17.73 16.94 -8.48
C PRO A 147 17.04 17.86 -7.47
N TYR A 148 15.80 17.56 -7.06
CA TYR A 148 15.12 18.30 -5.98
C TYR A 148 15.70 17.95 -4.62
N PHE A 149 15.98 16.67 -4.37
CA PHE A 149 16.59 16.19 -3.13
C PHE A 149 18.02 16.68 -2.99
N ASP A 150 18.84 16.62 -4.04
CA ASP A 150 20.22 17.13 -4.04
C ASP A 150 20.27 18.63 -3.70
N ARG A 151 19.27 19.40 -4.14
CA ARG A 151 19.14 20.83 -3.81
C ARG A 151 18.63 21.06 -2.39
N GLY A 152 17.74 20.20 -1.90
CA GLY A 152 17.07 20.34 -0.62
C GLY A 152 17.88 19.82 0.58
N LEU A 153 18.78 18.86 0.34
CA LEU A 153 19.56 18.18 1.37
C LEU A 153 21.05 18.51 1.20
N ASP A 154 21.54 19.42 2.04
CA ASP A 154 22.94 19.83 2.01
C ASP A 154 23.83 18.71 2.58
N PRO A 155 24.80 18.19 1.79
CA PRO A 155 25.67 17.11 2.24
C PRO A 155 26.66 17.51 3.34
N SER A 156 26.77 18.80 3.67
CA SER A 156 27.59 19.34 4.77
C SER A 156 26.86 19.37 6.12
N TRP A 157 25.54 19.15 6.14
CA TRP A 157 24.77 19.12 7.39
C TRP A 157 25.23 17.99 8.31
N THR A 158 25.09 18.25 9.61
CA THR A 158 25.30 17.27 10.67
C THR A 158 24.02 17.16 11.49
N PRO A 159 23.38 15.98 11.59
CA PRO A 159 23.75 14.70 10.96
C PRO A 159 23.68 14.72 9.43
N ARG A 160 24.55 13.94 8.78
CA ARG A 160 24.62 13.90 7.31
C ARG A 160 23.36 13.26 6.71
N PRO A 161 22.68 13.92 5.76
CA PRO A 161 21.52 13.32 5.10
C PRO A 161 21.93 12.25 4.08
N SER A 162 21.06 11.29 3.83
CA SER A 162 21.18 10.29 2.75
C SER A 162 19.94 10.27 1.86
N VAL A 163 20.08 9.77 0.63
CA VAL A 163 18.98 9.67 -0.35
C VAL A 163 19.09 8.34 -1.09
N HIS A 164 18.02 7.56 -1.05
CA HIS A 164 17.85 6.32 -1.80
C HIS A 164 16.96 6.58 -3.01
N VAL A 165 17.30 6.00 -4.16
CA VAL A 165 16.73 6.39 -5.44
C VAL A 165 16.12 5.19 -6.15
N CYS A 166 14.82 5.25 -6.41
CA CYS A 166 14.11 4.33 -7.30
C CYS A 166 14.41 4.67 -8.76
N ALA A 167 14.59 3.67 -9.62
CA ALA A 167 14.92 3.91 -11.02
C ALA A 167 13.80 4.63 -11.79
N ALA A 168 12.54 4.24 -11.57
CA ALA A 168 11.39 4.82 -12.27
C ALA A 168 10.28 5.31 -11.32
N ASP A 169 9.88 4.46 -10.39
CA ASP A 169 9.16 4.77 -9.17
C ASP A 169 9.14 3.54 -8.26
N LEU A 170 8.67 3.70 -7.02
CA LEU A 170 8.61 2.59 -6.07
C LEU A 170 7.73 1.43 -6.56
N GLU A 171 6.62 1.71 -7.25
CA GLU A 171 5.79 0.66 -7.84
C GLU A 171 6.55 -0.15 -8.90
N ASP A 172 7.36 0.51 -9.72
CA ASP A 172 8.20 -0.16 -10.70
C ASP A 172 9.20 -1.11 -10.02
N GLU A 173 9.87 -0.67 -8.96
CA GLU A 173 10.77 -1.51 -8.14
C GLU A 173 10.05 -2.75 -7.62
N LEU A 174 8.87 -2.55 -7.02
CA LEU A 174 8.08 -3.63 -6.42
C LEU A 174 7.55 -4.61 -7.48
N ILE A 175 7.12 -4.13 -8.64
CA ILE A 175 6.67 -5.01 -9.74
C ILE A 175 7.87 -5.80 -10.30
N ARG A 176 9.06 -5.20 -10.41
CA ARG A 176 10.27 -5.92 -10.86
C ARG A 176 10.67 -7.01 -9.86
N ALA A 177 10.60 -6.72 -8.56
CA ALA A 177 10.93 -7.66 -7.49
C ALA A 177 9.96 -8.85 -7.43
N LEU A 178 8.65 -8.60 -7.50
CA LEU A 178 7.62 -9.64 -7.40
C LEU A 178 7.39 -10.39 -8.72
N GLY A 179 7.60 -9.73 -9.85
CA GLY A 179 7.20 -10.21 -11.16
C GLY A 179 5.70 -10.03 -11.43
N THR A 180 5.35 -9.90 -12.72
CA THR A 180 3.98 -9.51 -13.12
C THR A 180 2.91 -10.53 -12.73
N ALA A 181 3.23 -11.83 -12.74
CA ALA A 181 2.27 -12.88 -12.38
C ALA A 181 1.84 -12.75 -10.91
N ARG A 182 2.80 -12.58 -10.01
CA ARG A 182 2.52 -12.41 -8.58
C ARG A 182 1.71 -11.13 -8.31
N VAL A 183 2.01 -10.04 -9.02
CA VAL A 183 1.23 -8.81 -8.91
C VAL A 183 -0.21 -9.00 -9.39
N GLU A 184 -0.45 -9.76 -10.47
CA GLU A 184 -1.81 -10.08 -10.91
C GLU A 184 -2.60 -10.92 -9.89
N GLU A 185 -1.95 -11.86 -9.20
CA GLU A 185 -2.54 -12.60 -8.08
C GLU A 185 -2.92 -11.65 -6.93
N ILE A 186 -2.03 -10.73 -6.55
CA ILE A 186 -2.33 -9.72 -5.51
C ILE A 186 -3.53 -8.85 -5.92
N VAL A 187 -3.64 -8.46 -7.20
CA VAL A 187 -4.80 -7.72 -7.72
C VAL A 187 -6.09 -8.55 -7.61
N GLN A 188 -6.00 -9.87 -7.85
CA GLN A 188 -7.13 -10.79 -7.67
C GLN A 188 -7.53 -10.91 -6.20
N ASP A 189 -6.57 -11.14 -5.31
CA ASP A 189 -6.77 -11.25 -3.85
C ASP A 189 -7.32 -9.94 -3.26
N ALA A 190 -6.94 -8.80 -3.85
CA ALA A 190 -7.47 -7.48 -3.51
C ALA A 190 -8.92 -7.25 -4.00
N GLY A 191 -9.52 -8.21 -4.70
CA GLY A 191 -10.88 -8.16 -5.24
C GLY A 191 -11.01 -7.32 -6.51
N GLU A 192 -9.91 -7.00 -7.18
CA GLU A 192 -9.88 -6.09 -8.34
C GLU A 192 -9.70 -6.79 -9.69
N LEU A 193 -9.80 -8.12 -9.74
CA LEU A 193 -9.63 -8.90 -10.97
C LEU A 193 -10.51 -8.40 -12.13
N ARG A 194 -11.79 -8.12 -11.88
CA ARG A 194 -12.69 -7.59 -12.93
C ARG A 194 -12.24 -6.20 -13.41
N ALA A 195 -11.80 -5.33 -12.51
CA ALA A 195 -11.31 -4.00 -12.88
C ALA A 195 -10.02 -4.10 -13.70
N TRP A 196 -9.14 -5.03 -13.34
CA TRP A 196 -7.91 -5.33 -14.08
C TRP A 196 -8.21 -5.85 -15.49
N GLN A 197 -9.09 -6.85 -15.62
CA GLN A 197 -9.50 -7.41 -16.91
C GLN A 197 -10.13 -6.35 -17.84
N THR A 198 -10.95 -5.45 -17.30
CA THR A 198 -11.48 -4.33 -18.08
C THR A 198 -10.37 -3.37 -18.51
N PHE A 199 -9.42 -3.07 -17.62
CA PHE A 199 -8.32 -2.15 -17.91
C PHE A 199 -7.40 -2.68 -19.02
N VAL A 200 -7.00 -3.95 -18.97
CA VAL A 200 -6.09 -4.54 -19.98
C VAL A 200 -6.71 -4.65 -21.37
N ARG A 201 -8.04 -4.68 -21.46
CA ARG A 201 -8.77 -4.69 -22.75
C ARG A 201 -8.95 -3.30 -23.36
N GLN A 202 -8.55 -2.24 -22.68
CA GLN A 202 -8.65 -0.88 -23.22
C GLN A 202 -7.69 -0.71 -24.41
N PRO A 203 -8.09 0.02 -25.47
CA PRO A 203 -7.22 0.26 -26.64
C PRO A 203 -5.85 0.83 -26.27
N ALA A 204 -5.80 1.72 -25.27
CA ALA A 204 -4.56 2.33 -24.80
C ALA A 204 -3.57 1.35 -24.13
N GLN A 205 -3.98 0.11 -23.84
CA GLN A 205 -3.10 -0.93 -23.29
C GLN A 205 -2.65 -1.96 -24.33
N LEU A 206 -3.21 -1.94 -25.55
CA LEU A 206 -2.84 -2.87 -26.61
C LEU A 206 -1.35 -2.74 -26.96
N GLY A 207 -0.66 -3.88 -27.07
CA GLY A 207 0.78 -3.94 -27.37
C GLY A 207 1.71 -3.51 -26.22
N ARG A 208 1.18 -3.01 -25.09
CA ARG A 208 2.02 -2.61 -23.95
C ARG A 208 2.48 -3.84 -23.16
N PRO A 209 3.75 -3.88 -22.70
CA PRO A 209 4.21 -4.94 -21.82
C PRO A 209 3.38 -5.03 -20.54
N ARG A 210 3.18 -6.25 -20.04
CA ARG A 210 2.36 -6.53 -18.85
C ARG A 210 2.78 -5.70 -17.64
N HIS A 211 4.09 -5.52 -17.46
CA HIS A 211 4.70 -4.66 -16.44
C HIS A 211 4.18 -3.23 -16.50
N GLN A 212 4.19 -2.61 -17.68
CA GLN A 212 3.71 -1.24 -17.86
C GLN A 212 2.20 -1.11 -17.67
N GLN A 213 1.43 -2.12 -18.07
CA GLN A 213 0.00 -2.17 -17.84
C GLN A 213 -0.32 -2.19 -16.34
N LEU A 214 0.38 -3.04 -15.58
CA LEU A 214 0.23 -3.12 -14.12
C LEU A 214 0.59 -1.79 -13.47
N ARG A 215 1.79 -1.26 -13.73
CA ARG A 215 2.23 0.04 -13.21
C ARG A 215 1.21 1.14 -13.51
N ARG A 216 0.67 1.19 -14.73
CA ARG A 216 -0.39 2.14 -15.08
C ARG A 216 -1.70 1.88 -14.33
N PHE A 217 -2.12 0.63 -14.19
CA PHE A 217 -3.35 0.25 -13.49
C PHE A 217 -3.34 0.69 -12.02
N LEU A 218 -2.22 0.52 -11.33
CA LEU A 218 -2.03 0.95 -9.94
C LEU A 218 -2.27 2.47 -9.77
N GLY A 219 -1.94 3.27 -10.79
CA GLY A 219 -2.13 4.71 -10.79
C GLY A 219 -3.51 5.24 -11.24
N THR A 220 -4.47 4.39 -11.62
CA THR A 220 -5.72 4.88 -12.27
C THR A 220 -6.79 5.45 -11.34
N LYS A 221 -6.72 5.21 -10.02
CA LYS A 221 -7.73 5.67 -9.06
C LYS A 221 -7.09 6.31 -7.84
N LYS A 222 -7.76 7.32 -7.29
CA LYS A 222 -7.38 7.91 -5.99
C LYS A 222 -7.30 6.81 -4.92
N GLY A 223 -6.21 6.79 -4.18
CA GLY A 223 -5.98 5.82 -3.11
C GLY A 223 -5.54 4.42 -3.56
N ARG A 224 -5.64 4.06 -4.85
CA ARG A 224 -5.15 2.75 -5.32
C ARG A 224 -3.65 2.63 -5.15
N LYS A 225 -2.89 3.65 -5.55
CA LYS A 225 -1.44 3.69 -5.38
C LYS A 225 -1.03 3.48 -3.91
N ILE A 226 -1.75 4.12 -2.98
CA ILE A 226 -1.55 3.94 -1.53
C ILE A 226 -1.81 2.49 -1.08
N ARG A 227 -2.94 1.92 -1.50
CA ARG A 227 -3.29 0.53 -1.18
C ARG A 227 -2.24 -0.45 -1.68
N TYR A 228 -1.78 -0.31 -2.93
CA TYR A 228 -0.81 -1.24 -3.50
C TYR A 228 0.62 -1.01 -3.04
N GLY A 229 1.01 0.21 -2.65
CA GLY A 229 2.29 0.42 -1.96
C GLY A 229 2.45 -0.52 -0.76
N ARG A 230 1.38 -0.65 0.04
CA ARG A 230 1.31 -1.62 1.15
C ARG A 230 1.23 -3.09 0.68
N LEU A 231 0.24 -3.43 -0.16
CA LEU A 231 -0.01 -4.83 -0.53
C LEU A 231 1.18 -5.49 -1.24
N LEU A 232 1.90 -4.74 -2.07
CA LEU A 232 3.06 -5.26 -2.79
C LEU A 232 4.21 -5.54 -1.81
N VAL A 233 4.48 -4.63 -0.87
CA VAL A 233 5.49 -4.84 0.18
C VAL A 233 5.13 -6.01 1.08
N GLU A 234 3.85 -6.13 1.47
CA GLU A 234 3.37 -7.24 2.29
C GLU A 234 3.60 -8.61 1.62
N ALA A 235 3.70 -8.65 0.28
CA ALA A 235 3.90 -9.88 -0.48
C ALA A 235 5.38 -10.24 -0.74
N LEU A 236 6.35 -9.37 -0.43
CA LEU A 236 7.78 -9.63 -0.66
C LEU A 236 8.31 -10.75 0.27
N THR A 237 9.20 -11.62 -0.21
CA THR A 237 10.08 -12.37 0.72
C THR A 237 11.25 -11.48 1.16
N PRO A 238 11.97 -11.81 2.25
CA PRO A 238 13.12 -11.02 2.69
C PRO A 238 14.18 -10.82 1.60
N GLU A 239 14.35 -11.80 0.70
CA GLU A 239 15.32 -11.79 -0.40
C GLU A 239 14.85 -10.97 -1.61
N GLN A 240 13.59 -10.55 -1.63
CA GLN A 240 12.96 -9.81 -2.73
C GLN A 240 12.88 -8.31 -2.47
N VAL A 241 13.31 -7.82 -1.30
CA VAL A 241 13.23 -6.38 -1.00
C VAL A 241 14.09 -5.61 -2.00
N PRO A 242 13.51 -4.64 -2.75
CA PRO A 242 14.28 -3.88 -3.73
C PRO A 242 15.33 -3.01 -3.03
N ALA A 243 16.51 -2.86 -3.64
CA ALA A 243 17.67 -2.18 -3.06
C ALA A 243 17.34 -0.78 -2.47
N PRO A 244 16.56 0.11 -3.12
CA PRO A 244 16.23 1.40 -2.54
C PRO A 244 15.51 1.33 -1.19
N LEU A 245 14.69 0.29 -0.96
CA LEU A 245 14.04 0.05 0.33
C LEU A 245 14.98 -0.66 1.31
N ASP A 246 15.77 -1.63 0.85
CA ASP A 246 16.67 -2.36 1.74
C ASP A 246 17.76 -1.44 2.31
N ASP A 247 18.40 -0.66 1.44
CA ASP A 247 19.42 0.32 1.80
C ASP A 247 18.85 1.39 2.74
N LEU A 248 17.62 1.86 2.49
CA LEU A 248 16.95 2.83 3.36
C LEU A 248 16.81 2.30 4.79
N PHE A 249 16.41 1.05 4.95
CA PHE A 249 16.27 0.45 6.28
C PHE A 249 17.60 0.11 6.93
N ALA A 250 18.64 -0.17 6.14
CA ALA A 250 20.01 -0.35 6.63
C ALA A 250 20.61 0.97 7.16
N ASP A 251 20.15 2.11 6.65
CA ASP A 251 20.58 3.45 7.07
C ASP A 251 19.95 3.95 8.40
N LEU A 252 18.91 3.27 8.92
CA LEU A 252 18.14 3.63 10.13
C LEU A 252 18.75 3.14 11.45
#